data_AF-A0A6J6DU27-F1
#
_entry.id   AF-A0A6J6DU27-F1
#
_cell.length_a   1.000
_cell.length_b   1.000
_cell.length_c   1.000
_cell.angle_alpha   90.00
_cell.angle_beta   90.00
_cell.angle_gamma   90.00
#
_symmetry.space_group_name_H-M   'P 1'
#
loop_
_entity.id
_entity.type
_entity.pdbx_description
1 polymer ?
#
loop_
_entity_poly.entity_id
_entity_poly.type
_entity_poly.pdbx_seq_one_letter_code
_entity_poly.pdbx_strand_id
1 'polypeptide(L)'
;MMNEMSERLQRDATLAGAYRAAHDDFLATRDACASILELDVPEVAGISAGGMPDRVKCLHSLIAHSLGAGSGVNPLGDEALAALPPWWEGGSCRG
;
A
#
# COMPACT_ATOMS: atom_id res chain seq x y z
N MET A 1 -8.98 13.70 -0.98
CA MET A 1 -8.02 12.63 -1.27
C MET A 1 -8.55 11.22 -0.98
N MET A 2 -8.66 10.72 0.26
CA MET A 2 -9.07 9.31 0.48
C MET A 2 -10.43 8.93 -0.15
N ASN A 3 -11.48 9.74 0.05
CA ASN A 3 -12.79 9.48 -0.54
C ASN A 3 -12.74 9.53 -2.08
N GLU A 4 -12.12 10.56 -2.63
CA GLU A 4 -11.94 10.74 -4.07
C GLU A 4 -11.17 9.59 -4.73
N MET A 5 -10.09 9.11 -4.09
CA MET A 5 -9.35 7.93 -4.55
C MET A 5 -10.24 6.68 -4.52
N SER A 6 -11.05 6.51 -3.48
CA SER A 6 -12.00 5.39 -3.39
C SER A 6 -13.07 5.47 -4.49
N GLU A 7 -13.56 6.66 -4.82
CA GLU A 7 -14.50 6.88 -5.93
C GLU A 7 -13.86 6.63 -7.30
N ARG A 8 -12.57 6.91 -7.46
CA ARG A 8 -11.82 6.62 -8.69
C ARG A 8 -11.68 5.12 -8.91
N LEU A 9 -11.45 4.32 -7.86
CA LEU A 9 -11.40 2.85 -7.95
C LEU A 9 -12.70 2.26 -8.53
N GLN A 10 -13.85 2.90 -8.33
CA GLN A 10 -15.14 2.44 -8.86
C GLN A 10 -15.36 2.82 -10.33
N ARG A 11 -14.59 3.76 -10.87
CA ARG A 11 -14.80 4.35 -12.20
C ARG A 11 -13.68 4.05 -13.19
N ASP A 12 -12.49 3.73 -12.69
CA ASP A 12 -11.31 3.43 -13.48
C ASP A 12 -10.87 1.98 -13.23
N ALA A 13 -11.22 1.10 -14.17
CA ALA A 13 -10.89 -0.31 -14.11
C ALA A 13 -9.38 -0.58 -14.17
N THR A 14 -8.61 0.29 -14.83
CA THR A 14 -7.15 0.17 -14.90
C THR A 14 -6.53 0.46 -13.55
N LEU A 15 -6.95 1.56 -12.91
CA LEU A 15 -6.52 1.90 -11.55
C LEU A 15 -6.91 0.81 -10.55
N ALA A 16 -8.15 0.30 -10.62
CA ALA A 16 -8.61 -0.79 -9.77
C ALA A 16 -7.77 -2.06 -9.96
N GLY A 17 -7.44 -2.41 -11.21
CA GLY A 17 -6.56 -3.54 -11.53
C GLY A 17 -5.15 -3.37 -10.95
N ALA A 18 -4.54 -2.20 -11.11
CA ALA A 18 -3.23 -1.90 -10.54
C ALA A 18 -3.24 -1.93 -9.00
N TYR A 19 -4.29 -1.38 -8.38
CA TYR A 19 -4.45 -1.39 -6.92
C TYR A 19 -4.73 -2.80 -6.37
N ARG A 20 -5.43 -3.66 -7.13
CA ARG A 20 -5.56 -5.08 -6.82
C ARG A 20 -4.24 -5.83 -6.93
N ALA A 21 -3.44 -5.54 -7.96
CA ALA A 21 -2.11 -6.12 -8.08
C ALA A 21 -1.21 -5.73 -6.88
N ALA A 22 -1.30 -4.48 -6.42
CA ALA A 22 -0.60 -4.02 -5.21
C ALA A 22 -1.03 -4.78 -3.94
N HIS A 23 -2.32 -5.12 -3.84
CA HIS A 23 -2.84 -5.96 -2.76
C HIS A 23 -2.28 -7.38 -2.82
N ASP A 24 -2.22 -7.99 -4.00
CA ASP A 24 -1.68 -9.34 -4.19
C ASP A 24 -0.18 -9.40 -3.88
N ASP A 25 0.57 -8.38 -4.29
CA ASP A 25 2.00 -8.22 -3.98
C ASP A 25 2.25 -8.11 -2.46
N PHE A 26 1.43 -7.33 -1.75
CA PHE A 26 1.49 -7.24 -0.29
C PHE A 26 1.32 -8.62 0.36
N LEU A 27 0.29 -9.36 -0.04
CA LEU A 27 0.00 -10.68 0.51
C LEU A 27 1.14 -11.66 0.21
N ALA A 28 1.61 -11.70 -1.03
CA ALA A 28 2.71 -12.57 -1.44
C ALA A 28 4.00 -12.28 -0.63
N THR A 29 4.34 -11.01 -0.46
CA THR A 29 5.51 -10.59 0.32
C THR A 29 5.38 -11.00 1.79
N ARG A 30 4.22 -10.75 2.41
CA ARG A 30 3.98 -11.12 3.81
C ARG A 30 4.00 -12.63 4.00
N ASP A 31 3.35 -13.38 3.11
CA ASP A 31 3.25 -14.84 3.21
C ASP A 31 4.64 -15.49 3.00
N ALA A 32 5.50 -14.91 2.14
CA ALA A 32 6.91 -15.30 2.04
C ALA A 32 7.67 -15.06 3.35
N CYS A 33 7.48 -13.89 4.00
CA CYS A 33 8.05 -13.64 5.32
C CYS A 33 7.54 -14.61 6.40
N ALA A 34 6.24 -14.92 6.40
CA ALA A 34 5.64 -15.87 7.33
C ALA A 34 6.25 -17.27 7.16
N SER A 35 6.45 -17.71 5.92
CA SER A 35 7.13 -18.97 5.61
C SER A 35 8.58 -19.00 6.10
N ILE A 36 9.33 -17.91 5.98
CA ILE A 36 10.73 -17.83 6.46
C ILE A 36 10.80 -17.87 7.99
N LEU A 37 9.83 -17.25 8.65
CA LEU A 37 9.78 -17.14 10.11
C LEU A 37 9.04 -18.31 10.78
N GLU A 38 8.53 -19.27 9.99
CA GLU A 38 7.70 -20.39 10.46
C GLU A 38 6.48 -19.91 11.30
N LEU A 39 5.84 -18.83 10.83
CA LEU A 39 4.68 -18.23 11.47
C LEU A 39 3.38 -18.57 10.71
N ASP A 40 2.34 -18.90 11.45
CA ASP A 40 0.96 -18.97 10.95
C ASP A 40 0.12 -17.90 11.66
N VAL A 41 -0.55 -17.04 10.89
CA VAL A 41 -1.34 -15.91 11.40
C VAL A 41 -2.66 -15.80 10.61
N PRO A 42 -3.60 -16.72 10.85
CA PRO A 42 -4.85 -16.79 10.07
C PRO A 42 -5.73 -15.55 10.22
N GLU A 43 -5.60 -14.79 11.31
CA GLU A 43 -6.38 -13.57 11.58
C GLU A 43 -6.19 -12.48 10.53
N VAL A 44 -5.07 -12.51 9.79
CA VAL A 44 -4.75 -11.52 8.75
C VAL A 44 -4.84 -12.08 7.34
N ALA A 45 -5.33 -13.31 7.17
CA ALA A 45 -5.48 -13.93 5.85
C ALA A 45 -6.31 -13.04 4.90
N GLY A 46 -5.77 -12.75 3.72
CA GLY A 46 -6.39 -11.84 2.74
C GLY A 46 -6.48 -10.36 3.15
N ILE A 47 -5.97 -9.98 4.33
CA ILE A 47 -5.96 -8.58 4.78
C ILE A 47 -4.65 -7.91 4.40
N SER A 48 -4.74 -6.73 3.80
CA SER A 48 -3.60 -5.93 3.35
C SER A 48 -3.70 -4.47 3.85
N ALA A 49 -2.76 -3.63 3.46
CA ALA A 49 -2.67 -2.25 3.94
C ALA A 49 -3.80 -1.33 3.45
N GLY A 50 -4.20 -0.37 4.30
CA GLY A 50 -4.96 0.81 3.86
C GLY A 50 -6.37 0.58 3.31
N GLY A 51 -6.98 -0.59 3.51
CA GLY A 51 -8.31 -0.92 2.98
C GLY A 51 -8.32 -1.47 1.55
N MET A 52 -7.15 -1.82 1.03
CA MET A 52 -6.99 -2.53 -0.25
C MET A 52 -7.77 -3.86 -0.27
N PRO A 53 -8.29 -4.27 -1.45
CA PRO A 53 -8.20 -3.58 -2.74
C PRO A 53 -9.39 -2.66 -3.05
N ASP A 54 -10.42 -2.62 -2.20
CA ASP A 54 -11.72 -2.05 -2.61
C ASP A 54 -11.85 -0.56 -2.30
N ARG A 55 -11.07 -0.04 -1.35
CA ARG A 55 -11.15 1.36 -0.90
C ARG A 55 -9.84 1.89 -0.34
N VAL A 56 -9.82 3.19 -0.07
CA VAL A 56 -8.75 3.86 0.68
C VAL A 56 -9.27 4.24 2.07
N LYS A 57 -8.90 3.45 3.08
CA LYS A 57 -9.24 3.71 4.49
C LYS A 57 -8.34 4.77 5.11
N CYS A 58 -7.03 4.71 4.85
CA CYS A 58 -6.03 5.58 5.46
C CYS A 58 -4.78 5.71 4.57
N LEU A 59 -4.28 6.94 4.37
CA LEU A 59 -3.15 7.21 3.46
C LEU A 59 -1.82 6.71 3.99
N HIS A 60 -1.58 6.82 5.31
CA HIS A 60 -0.31 6.42 5.92
C HIS A 60 0.07 4.96 5.64
N SER A 61 -0.90 4.04 5.59
CA SER A 61 -0.65 2.63 5.30
C SER A 61 -0.32 2.40 3.83
N LEU A 62 -0.92 3.16 2.90
CA LEU A 62 -0.58 3.07 1.48
C LEU A 62 0.80 3.65 1.17
N ILE A 63 1.14 4.75 1.84
CA ILE A 63 2.48 5.35 1.77
C ILE A 63 3.51 4.34 2.30
N ALA A 64 3.26 3.74 3.47
CA ALA A 64 4.15 2.72 4.03
C ALA A 64 4.34 1.52 3.09
N HIS A 65 3.26 1.05 2.44
CA HIS A 65 3.38 0.00 1.44
C HIS A 65 4.24 0.42 0.24
N SER A 66 4.01 1.62 -0.30
CA SER A 66 4.76 2.11 -1.47
C SER A 66 6.25 2.28 -1.17
N LEU A 67 6.59 2.74 0.04
CA LEU A 67 7.96 2.83 0.51
C LEU A 67 8.62 1.44 0.66
N GLY A 68 7.86 0.43 1.08
CA GLY A 68 8.37 -0.93 1.27
C GLY A 68 8.47 -1.75 -0.01
N ALA A 69 7.47 -1.67 -0.88
CA ALA A 69 7.38 -2.44 -2.12
C ALA A 69 8.09 -1.77 -3.30
N GLY A 70 8.28 -0.44 -3.23
CA GLY A 70 8.90 0.36 -4.27
C GLY A 70 7.90 1.18 -5.09
N SER A 71 8.42 2.20 -5.77
CA SER A 71 7.63 3.11 -6.60
C SER A 71 6.98 2.38 -7.78
N GLY A 72 5.72 2.70 -8.05
CA GLY A 72 4.93 2.11 -9.13
C GLY A 72 4.14 0.88 -8.71
N VAL A 73 4.41 0.30 -7.54
CA VAL A 73 3.66 -0.88 -7.05
C VAL A 73 2.27 -0.49 -6.57
N ASN A 74 2.16 0.58 -5.76
CA ASN A 74 0.88 1.05 -5.26
C ASN A 74 0.60 2.48 -5.76
N PRO A 75 -0.15 2.66 -6.86
CA PRO A 75 -0.30 3.96 -7.51
C PRO A 75 -0.94 5.02 -6.60
N LEU A 76 -1.85 4.63 -5.71
CA LEU A 76 -2.50 5.55 -4.77
C LEU A 76 -1.61 5.89 -3.58
N GLY A 77 -0.76 4.96 -3.16
CA GLY A 77 0.25 5.23 -2.14
C GLY A 77 1.38 6.12 -2.66
N ASP A 78 1.80 5.96 -3.92
CA ASP A 78 2.74 6.84 -4.60
C ASP A 78 2.18 8.26 -4.76
N GLU A 79 0.92 8.38 -5.20
CA GLU A 79 0.21 9.68 -5.27
C GLU A 79 0.15 10.35 -3.89
N ALA A 80 -0.07 9.57 -2.83
CA ALA A 80 -0.09 10.06 -1.46
C ALA A 80 1.28 10.48 -0.94
N LEU A 81 2.32 9.74 -1.29
CA LEU A 81 3.70 10.07 -0.93
C LEU A 81 4.14 11.36 -1.63
N ALA A 82 3.82 11.51 -2.93
CA ALA A 82 4.15 12.70 -3.72
C ALA A 82 3.45 13.97 -3.22
N ALA A 83 2.28 13.83 -2.60
CA ALA A 83 1.55 14.96 -2.01
C ALA A 83 2.15 15.46 -0.68
N LEU A 84 3.05 14.69 -0.05
CA LEU A 84 3.69 15.12 1.19
C LEU A 84 4.77 16.18 0.91
N PRO A 85 4.88 17.22 1.75
CA PRO A 85 6.06 18.08 1.71
C PRO A 85 7.31 17.26 2.09
N PRO A 86 8.50 17.61 1.60
CA PRO A 86 9.74 16.88 1.88
C PRO A 86 10.27 17.20 3.29
N TRP A 87 9.46 16.96 4.32
CA TRP A 87 9.80 17.25 5.72
C TRP A 87 11.01 16.44 6.20
N TRP A 88 11.33 15.33 5.53
CA TRP A 88 12.48 14.47 5.81
C TRP A 88 13.81 14.99 5.23
N GLU A 89 13.81 15.97 4.32
CA GLU A 89 15.06 16.55 3.79
C GLU A 89 15.91 17.23 4.88
N GLY A 90 15.30 17.64 6.00
CA GLY A 90 15.98 18.28 7.13
C GLY A 90 16.52 17.33 8.20
N GLY A 91 16.29 16.02 8.11
CA GLY A 91 16.67 15.04 9.14
C GLY A 91 17.41 13.84 8.55
N SER A 92 18.54 13.45 9.13
CA SER A 92 19.27 12.29 8.64
C SER A 92 18.50 10.99 8.92
N CYS A 93 18.21 10.20 7.88
CA CYS A 93 17.83 8.78 8.02
C CYS A 93 19.02 7.88 8.42
N ARG A 94 20.20 8.46 8.71
CA ARG A 94 21.36 7.76 9.21
C ARG A 94 21.18 7.56 10.72
N GLY A 95 20.82 6.34 11.11
CA GLY A 95 21.15 5.78 12.42
C GLY A 95 22.58 5.26 12.42
#